data_AF-A0A960R4Z0-F1
#
_entry.id   AF-A0A960R4Z0-F1
#
_cell.length_a   1.000
_cell.length_b   1.000
_cell.length_c   1.000
_cell.angle_alpha   90.00
_cell.angle_beta   90.00
_cell.angle_gamma   90.00
#
_symmetry.space_group_name_H-M   'P 1'
#
loop_
_entity.id
_entity.type
_entity.pdbx_description
1 polymer ?
#
loop_
_entity_poly.entity_id
_entity_poly.type
_entity_poly.pdbx_seq_one_letter_code
_entity_poly.pdbx_strand_id
1 'polypeptide(L)'
;DGGGRRFQPAPHPGDRQGQYQKNVGGNILDRLRDQRKPDPDRSRIRPNALGGAALAFALKRGGAISAANDSGVALYDDSQNFVDAFSEGDLIPMGGGAQWGQFMPRLSQGGASDLVYSGYVIDGGTPFQRLFRDTNTVFSQGDALMGLGEVRGFLAEASTQPFGPAVTRMTLTGAGVNGSNNEAISSQAFGTVARKGDQVPGEASGVVWSRFLGFWPVSVDRVIFLAKLRGPGVSGRNDCALYLWQEDQSYLKLLHEGDPICDCDCPSVGAIQRVDVNPVSGDYVVLTSVTGGDRKKNQALLAGDANAGDATTEKFQRVPHLRLRKGTLHAATGGAGTTGIRSMSLAPTTDRGGAGGKGLGQAINDQGEIAICITFDDRAKEVLTGYPYPISPP
;
A
#
# COMPACT_ATOMS: atom_id res chain seq x y z
N ASP A 1 -33.96 -11.95 -51.82
CA ASP A 1 -32.77 -12.13 -50.95
C ASP A 1 -33.18 -12.90 -49.69
N GLY A 2 -33.04 -14.21 -49.57
CA GLY A 2 -32.06 -15.11 -50.18
C GLY A 2 -30.84 -15.29 -49.28
N GLY A 3 -31.00 -15.71 -48.01
CA GLY A 3 -29.89 -15.86 -47.06
C GLY A 3 -30.10 -17.02 -46.08
N GLY A 4 -29.77 -18.23 -46.52
CA GLY A 4 -29.88 -19.45 -45.74
C GLY A 4 -28.84 -19.55 -44.61
N ARG A 5 -29.29 -19.91 -43.41
CA ARG A 5 -28.43 -20.36 -42.31
C ARG A 5 -28.25 -21.88 -42.44
N ARG A 6 -27.01 -22.32 -42.72
CA ARG A 6 -26.60 -23.73 -42.67
C ARG A 6 -26.31 -24.14 -41.23
N PHE A 7 -27.01 -25.16 -40.76
CA PHE A 7 -26.68 -25.91 -39.54
C PHE A 7 -25.50 -26.84 -39.83
N GLN A 8 -24.47 -26.81 -38.97
CA GLN A 8 -23.42 -27.83 -38.92
C GLN A 8 -23.78 -28.89 -37.87
N PRO A 9 -23.54 -30.19 -38.13
CA PRO A 9 -23.80 -31.26 -37.16
C PRO A 9 -22.68 -31.39 -36.12
N ALA A 10 -23.08 -31.76 -34.91
CA ALA A 10 -22.20 -32.04 -33.78
C ALA A 10 -21.34 -33.31 -33.99
N PRO A 11 -20.11 -33.36 -33.45
CA PRO A 11 -19.27 -34.55 -33.51
C PRO A 11 -19.65 -35.61 -32.47
N HIS A 12 -19.55 -36.87 -32.89
CA HIS A 12 -19.79 -38.10 -32.13
C HIS A 12 -18.76 -38.34 -31.01
N PRO A 13 -19.16 -38.95 -29.87
CA PRO A 13 -18.24 -39.35 -28.79
C PRO A 13 -17.70 -40.76 -29.04
N GLY A 14 -16.37 -40.91 -29.05
CA GLY A 14 -15.70 -42.19 -29.20
C GLY A 14 -14.32 -42.19 -28.54
N ASP A 15 -14.09 -43.24 -27.76
CA ASP A 15 -12.80 -43.81 -27.34
C ASP A 15 -12.00 -43.16 -26.19
N ARG A 16 -12.40 -43.57 -24.97
CA ARG A 16 -11.53 -43.68 -23.79
C ARG A 16 -10.88 -45.06 -23.75
N GLN A 17 -9.55 -45.17 -23.87
CA GLN A 17 -8.78 -46.28 -23.29
C GLN A 17 -7.32 -45.90 -22.97
N GLY A 18 -6.85 -46.32 -21.77
CA GLY A 18 -5.45 -46.49 -21.38
C GLY A 18 -4.72 -45.20 -20.95
N GLN A 19 -3.89 -45.14 -19.91
CA GLN A 19 -3.20 -46.16 -19.13
C GLN A 19 -2.89 -45.57 -17.73
N TYR A 20 -3.10 -46.36 -16.68
CA TYR A 20 -2.54 -46.11 -15.36
C TYR A 20 -1.17 -46.79 -15.28
N GLN A 21 -0.09 -46.01 -15.21
CA GLN A 21 1.20 -46.51 -14.72
C GLN A 21 1.54 -45.89 -13.37
N LYS A 22 1.73 -46.78 -12.40
CA LYS A 22 2.39 -46.54 -11.12
C LYS A 22 3.82 -46.04 -11.37
N ASN A 23 4.25 -45.03 -10.64
CA ASN A 23 5.66 -44.92 -10.26
C ASN A 23 5.79 -44.43 -8.82
N VAL A 24 6.55 -45.21 -8.05
CA VAL A 24 6.82 -45.11 -6.62
C VAL A 24 8.25 -44.58 -6.47
N GLY A 25 8.45 -43.66 -5.52
CA GLY A 25 9.76 -43.41 -4.88
C GLY A 25 10.72 -42.48 -5.64
N GLY A 26 10.79 -41.21 -5.24
CA GLY A 26 11.83 -40.27 -5.68
C GLY A 26 12.02 -39.13 -4.67
N ASN A 27 13.28 -38.87 -4.33
CA ASN A 27 13.75 -38.00 -3.26
C ASN A 27 13.35 -36.53 -3.49
N ILE A 28 12.91 -35.82 -2.44
CA ILE A 28 12.32 -34.46 -2.50
C ILE A 28 13.27 -33.41 -3.09
N LEU A 29 14.59 -33.60 -2.97
CA LEU A 29 15.59 -32.65 -3.44
C LEU A 29 15.87 -32.73 -4.95
N ASP A 30 15.59 -33.85 -5.62
CA ASP A 30 15.80 -33.99 -7.07
C ASP A 30 14.64 -33.38 -7.89
N ARG A 31 13.44 -33.27 -7.30
CA ARG A 31 12.29 -32.62 -7.97
C ARG A 31 12.43 -31.11 -8.13
N LEU A 32 13.32 -30.47 -7.36
CA LEU A 32 13.56 -29.02 -7.44
C LEU A 32 14.60 -28.62 -8.51
N ARG A 33 15.34 -29.57 -9.08
CA ARG A 33 16.35 -29.28 -10.12
C ARG A 33 15.88 -29.55 -11.54
N ASP A 34 14.98 -30.51 -11.76
CA ASP A 34 14.61 -30.97 -13.11
C ASP A 34 13.41 -30.23 -13.75
N GLN A 35 12.84 -29.22 -13.07
CA GLN A 35 11.81 -28.35 -13.66
C GLN A 35 12.39 -27.12 -14.42
N ARG A 36 13.70 -27.06 -14.64
CA ARG A 36 14.37 -25.96 -15.40
C ARG A 36 14.45 -26.23 -16.92
N LYS A 37 13.38 -26.72 -17.54
CA LYS A 37 13.19 -26.47 -18.98
C LYS A 37 12.14 -25.37 -19.10
N PRO A 38 12.51 -24.15 -19.52
CA PRO A 38 11.53 -23.10 -19.74
C PRO A 38 10.60 -23.58 -20.85
N ASP A 39 9.34 -23.79 -20.50
CA ASP A 39 8.26 -23.94 -21.47
C ASP A 39 8.04 -22.56 -22.11
N PRO A 40 8.38 -22.37 -23.40
CA PRO A 40 8.31 -21.05 -24.04
C PRO A 40 6.88 -20.56 -24.27
N ASP A 41 5.85 -21.36 -23.95
CA ASP A 41 4.45 -21.10 -24.31
C ASP A 41 3.50 -20.86 -23.13
N ARG A 42 4.01 -20.60 -21.91
CA ARG A 42 3.17 -20.20 -20.75
C ARG A 42 2.69 -18.74 -20.79
N SER A 43 2.45 -18.19 -21.97
CA SER A 43 1.64 -16.99 -22.08
C SER A 43 0.17 -17.38 -21.80
N ARG A 44 -0.38 -16.86 -20.69
CA ARG A 44 -1.81 -16.87 -20.34
C ARG A 44 -2.34 -18.09 -19.57
N ILE A 45 -1.77 -18.34 -18.39
CA ILE A 45 -2.64 -18.66 -17.26
C ILE A 45 -2.74 -17.37 -16.45
N ARG A 46 -3.81 -16.60 -16.65
CA ARG A 46 -4.25 -15.62 -15.65
C ARG A 46 -5.42 -16.28 -14.93
N PRO A 47 -5.19 -17.05 -13.86
CA PRO A 47 -6.30 -17.43 -13.02
C PRO A 47 -6.73 -16.15 -12.31
N ASN A 48 -7.99 -15.79 -12.44
CA ASN A 48 -8.67 -14.79 -11.60
C ASN A 48 -8.79 -15.30 -10.14
N ALA A 49 -7.80 -16.03 -9.63
CA ALA A 49 -7.81 -16.63 -8.30
C ALA A 49 -7.67 -15.50 -7.28
N LEU A 50 -8.72 -15.30 -6.51
CA LEU A 50 -8.80 -14.31 -5.45
C LEU A 50 -7.95 -14.80 -4.26
N GLY A 51 -6.70 -14.34 -4.19
CA GLY A 51 -5.90 -14.38 -2.96
C GLY A 51 -4.58 -15.15 -3.05
N GLY A 52 -3.58 -14.63 -3.77
CA GLY A 52 -2.21 -15.13 -3.64
C GLY A 52 -1.46 -14.49 -2.47
N ALA A 53 -0.34 -15.07 -2.06
CA ALA A 53 0.60 -14.44 -1.12
C ALA A 53 1.98 -14.27 -1.77
N ALA A 54 2.62 -13.12 -1.56
CA ALA A 54 3.97 -12.86 -2.01
C ALA A 54 4.95 -12.72 -0.84
N LEU A 55 6.15 -13.29 -0.97
CA LEU A 55 7.20 -13.22 0.02
C LEU A 55 8.52 -12.74 -0.60
N ALA A 56 9.07 -11.65 -0.10
CA ALA A 56 10.48 -11.30 -0.30
C ALA A 56 11.31 -12.12 0.68
N PHE A 57 12.31 -12.84 0.21
CA PHE A 57 13.14 -13.68 1.05
C PHE A 57 14.62 -13.35 0.92
N ALA A 58 15.36 -13.67 1.98
CA ALA A 58 16.81 -13.74 1.99
C ALA A 58 17.24 -15.08 2.59
N LEU A 59 18.09 -15.81 1.88
CA LEU A 59 18.62 -17.10 2.28
C LEU A 59 19.92 -16.91 3.07
N LYS A 60 20.17 -17.80 4.03
CA LYS A 60 21.44 -17.83 4.75
C LYS A 60 22.54 -18.33 3.82
N ARG A 61 23.64 -17.57 3.71
CA ARG A 61 24.82 -17.96 2.91
C ARG A 61 25.48 -19.24 3.43
N GLY A 62 25.93 -20.07 2.52
CA GLY A 62 26.59 -21.35 2.78
C GLY A 62 26.31 -22.40 1.70
N GLY A 63 27.24 -23.34 1.51
CA GLY A 63 27.13 -24.36 0.46
C GLY A 63 27.06 -23.72 -0.93
N ALA A 64 25.93 -23.89 -1.62
CA ALA A 64 25.67 -23.32 -2.95
C ALA A 64 25.03 -21.91 -2.92
N ILE A 65 24.69 -21.39 -1.73
CA ILE A 65 24.12 -20.06 -1.55
C ILE A 65 25.25 -19.06 -1.27
N SER A 66 25.36 -18.08 -2.15
CA SER A 66 26.36 -17.01 -2.20
C SER A 66 25.70 -15.64 -2.10
N ALA A 67 26.49 -14.57 -2.07
CA ALA A 67 25.96 -13.21 -2.09
C ALA A 67 25.24 -12.82 -3.39
N ALA A 68 25.34 -13.64 -4.45
CA ALA A 68 24.80 -13.37 -5.78
C ALA A 68 23.56 -14.23 -6.10
N ASN A 69 23.01 -14.94 -5.10
CA ASN A 69 21.80 -15.75 -5.22
C ASN A 69 21.14 -15.98 -3.85
N ASP A 70 21.30 -15.04 -2.91
CA ASP A 70 20.75 -15.16 -1.57
C ASP A 70 19.43 -14.40 -1.39
N SER A 71 18.88 -13.78 -2.43
CA SER A 71 17.62 -13.05 -2.34
C SER A 71 16.67 -13.36 -3.48
N GLY A 72 15.37 -13.11 -3.27
CA GLY A 72 14.36 -13.33 -4.28
C GLY A 72 12.95 -12.97 -3.82
N VAL A 73 11.99 -13.21 -4.71
CA VAL A 73 10.56 -13.09 -4.43
C VAL A 73 9.87 -14.40 -4.80
N ALA A 74 9.05 -14.93 -3.89
CA ALA A 74 8.23 -16.12 -4.12
C ALA A 74 6.75 -15.75 -4.13
N LEU A 75 6.00 -16.35 -5.04
CA LEU A 75 4.56 -16.19 -5.22
C LEU A 75 3.84 -17.50 -4.89
N TYR A 76 2.76 -17.39 -4.12
CA TYR A 76 1.88 -18.48 -3.76
C TYR A 76 0.45 -18.16 -4.21
N ASP A 77 -0.31 -19.18 -4.60
CA ASP A 77 -1.75 -19.05 -4.85
C ASP A 77 -2.56 -19.13 -3.55
N ASP A 78 -3.89 -19.03 -3.67
CA ASP A 78 -4.85 -19.13 -2.56
C ASP A 78 -4.85 -20.49 -1.87
N SER A 79 -4.40 -21.52 -2.58
CA SER A 79 -4.24 -22.88 -2.12
C SER A 79 -2.84 -23.12 -1.51
N GLN A 80 -2.06 -22.06 -1.31
CA GLN A 80 -0.69 -22.08 -0.79
C GLN A 80 0.28 -22.89 -1.66
N ASN A 81 -0.06 -23.15 -2.92
CA ASN A 81 0.86 -23.76 -3.85
C ASN A 81 1.85 -22.71 -4.32
N PHE A 82 3.11 -23.13 -4.42
CA PHE A 82 4.14 -22.33 -5.05
C PHE A 82 3.81 -22.14 -6.54
N VAL A 83 3.68 -20.88 -6.97
CA VAL A 83 3.34 -20.51 -8.34
C VAL A 83 4.61 -20.18 -9.13
N ASP A 84 5.43 -19.29 -8.58
CA ASP A 84 6.62 -18.77 -9.25
C ASP A 84 7.62 -18.20 -8.24
N ALA A 85 8.87 -18.08 -8.65
CA ALA A 85 9.85 -17.27 -7.94
C ALA A 85 10.88 -16.64 -8.88
N PHE A 86 11.25 -15.42 -8.53
CA PHE A 86 12.42 -14.75 -9.10
C PHE A 86 13.55 -14.86 -8.10
N SER A 87 14.71 -15.37 -8.51
CA SER A 87 15.89 -15.42 -7.67
C SER A 87 16.98 -14.51 -8.23
N GLU A 88 17.76 -13.94 -7.32
CA GLU A 88 18.98 -13.23 -7.68
C GLU A 88 19.92 -14.15 -8.49
N GLY A 89 20.50 -13.60 -9.56
CA GLY A 89 21.30 -14.31 -10.55
C GLY A 89 20.51 -14.87 -11.74
N ASP A 90 19.18 -15.02 -11.62
CA ASP A 90 18.35 -15.47 -12.74
C ASP A 90 18.26 -14.38 -13.83
N LEU A 91 18.04 -14.79 -15.08
CA LEU A 91 17.81 -13.86 -16.18
C LEU A 91 16.46 -13.15 -16.01
N ILE A 92 16.45 -11.85 -16.25
CA ILE A 92 15.20 -11.07 -16.28
C ILE A 92 14.46 -11.41 -17.58
N PRO A 93 13.19 -11.86 -17.50
CA PRO A 93 12.37 -12.05 -18.69
C PRO A 93 12.35 -10.78 -19.55
N MET A 94 12.65 -10.90 -20.85
CA MET A 94 12.72 -9.77 -21.80
C MET A 94 13.83 -8.74 -21.52
N GLY A 95 14.75 -9.00 -20.58
CA GLY A 95 15.80 -8.05 -20.17
C GLY A 95 17.07 -8.05 -21.03
N GLY A 96 17.07 -8.63 -22.23
CA GLY A 96 18.23 -8.61 -23.13
C GLY A 96 19.49 -9.30 -22.61
N GLY A 97 19.36 -10.23 -21.66
CA GLY A 97 20.48 -10.90 -20.99
C GLY A 97 20.83 -10.32 -19.61
N ALA A 98 20.16 -9.25 -19.18
CA ALA A 98 20.30 -8.74 -17.82
C ALA A 98 19.86 -9.78 -16.78
N GLN A 99 20.51 -9.74 -15.62
CA GLN A 99 20.23 -10.62 -14.48
C GLN A 99 19.61 -9.86 -13.33
N TRP A 100 18.77 -10.55 -12.56
CA TRP A 100 18.34 -10.08 -11.25
C TRP A 100 19.55 -9.95 -10.33
N GLY A 101 19.74 -8.77 -9.75
CA GLY A 101 20.62 -8.56 -8.61
C GLY A 101 19.84 -8.70 -7.30
N GLN A 102 20.42 -8.20 -6.21
CA GLN A 102 19.82 -8.29 -4.89
C GLN A 102 18.42 -7.65 -4.83
N PHE A 103 17.45 -8.38 -4.28
CA PHE A 103 16.11 -7.88 -4.02
C PHE A 103 16.06 -7.09 -2.72
N MET A 104 15.26 -6.02 -2.68
CA MET A 104 14.99 -5.33 -1.43
C MET A 104 14.08 -6.22 -0.56
N PRO A 105 14.25 -6.24 0.77
CA PRO A 105 13.46 -7.09 1.67
C PRO A 105 12.06 -6.49 1.92
N ARG A 106 11.39 -6.10 0.84
CA ARG A 106 10.08 -5.46 0.84
C ARG A 106 9.44 -5.63 -0.53
N LEU A 107 8.13 -5.81 -0.52
CA LEU A 107 7.27 -5.85 -1.69
C LEU A 107 5.88 -5.35 -1.30
N SER A 108 5.10 -4.94 -2.28
CA SER A 108 3.67 -4.66 -2.15
C SER A 108 2.91 -5.59 -3.06
N GLN A 109 1.75 -6.05 -2.60
CA GLN A 109 0.87 -6.90 -3.38
C GLN A 109 -0.53 -6.25 -3.51
N GLY A 110 -0.93 -5.92 -4.73
CA GLY A 110 -2.25 -5.38 -5.08
C GLY A 110 -3.21 -6.50 -5.49
N GLY A 111 -3.96 -7.04 -4.53
CA GLY A 111 -4.79 -8.22 -4.77
C GLY A 111 -3.98 -9.44 -5.19
N ALA A 112 -4.53 -10.35 -6.01
CA ALA A 112 -3.94 -11.68 -6.13
C ALA A 112 -2.65 -11.76 -6.96
N SER A 113 -2.48 -10.90 -7.96
CA SER A 113 -1.44 -11.08 -8.99
C SER A 113 -0.67 -9.81 -9.32
N ASP A 114 -0.87 -8.72 -8.59
CA ASP A 114 -0.16 -7.46 -8.86
C ASP A 114 0.97 -7.30 -7.86
N LEU A 115 2.20 -7.60 -8.29
CA LEU A 115 3.36 -7.52 -7.42
C LEU A 115 4.17 -6.26 -7.74
N VAL A 116 4.43 -5.42 -6.75
CA VAL A 116 5.33 -4.27 -6.88
C VAL A 116 6.51 -4.44 -5.92
N TYR A 117 7.73 -4.41 -6.46
CA TYR A 117 8.95 -4.63 -5.66
C TYR A 117 10.12 -3.88 -6.27
N SER A 118 11.16 -3.66 -5.47
CA SER A 118 12.42 -3.08 -5.96
C SER A 118 13.56 -4.08 -5.82
N GLY A 119 14.47 -4.06 -6.78
CA GLY A 119 15.65 -4.91 -6.82
C GLY A 119 16.74 -4.29 -7.66
N TYR A 120 17.95 -4.81 -7.54
CA TYR A 120 19.04 -4.46 -8.45
C TYR A 120 18.90 -5.22 -9.77
N VAL A 121 19.37 -4.62 -10.85
CA VAL A 121 19.58 -5.26 -12.14
C VAL A 121 21.06 -5.21 -12.46
N ILE A 122 21.60 -6.34 -12.90
CA ILE A 122 22.98 -6.46 -13.37
C ILE A 122 22.94 -6.52 -14.90
N ASP A 123 23.32 -5.42 -15.53
CA ASP A 123 23.47 -5.30 -16.99
C ASP A 123 24.82 -4.63 -17.27
N GLY A 124 25.71 -5.31 -18.00
CA GLY A 124 27.08 -4.82 -18.23
C GLY A 124 27.96 -4.74 -16.96
N GLY A 125 27.60 -5.44 -15.88
CA GLY A 125 28.42 -5.61 -14.67
C GLY A 125 28.27 -4.55 -13.58
N THR A 126 27.59 -3.42 -13.84
CA THR A 126 27.29 -2.41 -12.80
C THR A 126 25.85 -2.56 -12.33
N PRO A 127 25.59 -2.89 -11.05
CA PRO A 127 24.24 -2.98 -10.54
C PRO A 127 23.56 -1.61 -10.43
N PHE A 128 22.30 -1.51 -10.82
CA PHE A 128 21.45 -0.33 -10.59
C PHE A 128 20.05 -0.74 -10.14
N GLN A 129 19.37 0.11 -9.36
CA GLN A 129 18.05 -0.23 -8.85
C GLN A 129 16.96 -0.06 -9.92
N ARG A 130 15.96 -0.94 -9.90
CA ARG A 130 14.70 -0.78 -10.62
C ARG A 130 13.52 -1.09 -9.70
N LEU A 131 12.41 -0.41 -9.95
CA LEU A 131 11.10 -0.75 -9.44
C LEU A 131 10.37 -1.56 -10.51
N PHE A 132 9.89 -2.72 -10.12
CA PHE A 132 9.16 -3.63 -10.97
C PHE A 132 7.71 -3.69 -10.56
N ARG A 133 6.88 -3.93 -11.57
CA ARG A 133 5.52 -4.38 -11.45
C ARG A 133 5.42 -5.69 -12.22
N ASP A 134 5.27 -6.79 -11.50
CA ASP A 134 5.49 -8.13 -12.00
C ASP A 134 6.89 -8.23 -12.64
N THR A 135 6.97 -8.40 -13.96
CA THR A 135 8.24 -8.39 -14.72
C THR A 135 8.48 -7.07 -15.46
N ASN A 136 7.54 -6.12 -15.42
CA ASN A 136 7.65 -4.85 -16.14
C ASN A 136 8.40 -3.83 -15.30
N THR A 137 9.33 -3.11 -15.92
CA THR A 137 9.99 -1.98 -15.27
C THR A 137 9.03 -0.80 -15.18
N VAL A 138 8.86 -0.26 -13.97
CA VAL A 138 8.08 0.95 -13.71
C VAL A 138 8.97 2.18 -13.68
N PHE A 139 10.06 2.09 -12.90
CA PHE A 139 11.08 3.14 -12.77
C PHE A 139 12.46 2.49 -12.69
N SER A 140 13.46 3.14 -13.25
CA SER A 140 14.88 2.81 -13.10
C SER A 140 15.62 3.91 -12.37
N GLN A 141 16.67 3.55 -11.65
CA GLN A 141 17.68 4.49 -11.19
C GLN A 141 18.26 5.23 -12.41
N GLY A 142 18.33 6.56 -12.33
CA GLY A 142 18.72 7.44 -13.42
C GLY A 142 17.54 7.97 -14.25
N ASP A 143 16.33 7.43 -14.11
CA ASP A 143 15.17 7.96 -14.83
C ASP A 143 14.92 9.41 -14.43
N ALA A 144 14.72 10.28 -15.43
CA ALA A 144 14.37 11.66 -15.20
C ALA A 144 12.92 11.76 -14.71
N LEU A 145 12.71 12.40 -13.57
CA LEU A 145 11.41 12.92 -13.18
C LEU A 145 11.31 14.35 -13.70
N MET A 146 10.35 14.60 -14.59
CA MET A 146 10.22 15.86 -15.33
C MET A 146 10.32 17.08 -14.39
N GLY A 147 11.40 17.85 -14.52
CA GLY A 147 11.66 19.05 -13.72
C GLY A 147 12.14 18.82 -12.29
N LEU A 148 12.31 17.57 -11.85
CA LEU A 148 12.62 17.24 -10.46
C LEU A 148 13.99 16.60 -10.22
N GLY A 149 14.70 16.24 -11.28
CA GLY A 149 15.99 15.54 -11.23
C GLY A 149 15.83 14.08 -11.65
N GLU A 150 16.72 13.23 -11.16
CA GLU A 150 16.80 11.81 -11.53
C GLU A 150 16.52 10.91 -10.33
N VAL A 151 15.92 9.75 -10.57
CA VAL A 151 15.69 8.72 -9.55
C VAL A 151 17.04 8.21 -9.05
N ARG A 152 17.33 8.37 -7.75
CA ARG A 152 18.54 7.84 -7.12
C ARG A 152 18.32 6.44 -6.53
N GLY A 153 17.13 6.18 -6.00
CA GLY A 153 16.79 4.90 -5.38
C GLY A 153 15.45 4.92 -4.67
N PHE A 154 14.93 3.74 -4.35
CA PHE A 154 13.57 3.56 -3.83
C PHE A 154 13.57 3.40 -2.30
N LEU A 155 12.64 4.09 -1.63
CA LEU A 155 12.46 4.04 -0.18
C LEU A 155 11.30 3.12 0.23
N ALA A 156 10.21 3.11 -0.54
CA ALA A 156 9.03 2.31 -0.30
C ALA A 156 8.16 2.24 -1.56
N GLU A 157 7.36 1.19 -1.67
CA GLU A 157 6.45 0.93 -2.79
C GLU A 157 5.11 0.38 -2.30
N ALA A 158 4.02 0.76 -2.97
CA ALA A 158 2.65 0.33 -2.68
C ALA A 158 1.84 0.16 -3.98
N SER A 159 0.80 -0.68 -3.97
CA SER A 159 -0.20 -0.81 -5.03
C SER A 159 -1.60 -0.89 -4.42
N THR A 160 -2.62 -0.39 -5.13
CA THR A 160 -3.96 -0.21 -4.57
C THR A 160 -4.88 -1.40 -4.67
N GLN A 161 -4.77 -2.13 -5.77
CA GLN A 161 -5.72 -3.15 -6.18
C GLN A 161 -5.14 -3.90 -7.38
N PRO A 162 -5.74 -5.03 -7.81
CA PRO A 162 -5.38 -5.63 -9.08
C PRO A 162 -5.40 -4.56 -10.18
N PHE A 163 -4.27 -4.42 -10.89
CA PHE A 163 -4.11 -3.46 -11.99
C PHE A 163 -4.04 -1.96 -11.60
N GLY A 164 -4.08 -1.60 -10.31
CA GLY A 164 -3.90 -0.22 -9.83
C GLY A 164 -2.47 0.30 -10.02
N PRO A 165 -2.19 1.60 -10.13
CA PRO A 165 -0.83 2.07 -10.36
C PRO A 165 0.09 1.79 -9.18
N ALA A 166 1.34 1.44 -9.49
CA ALA A 166 2.40 1.42 -8.49
C ALA A 166 2.67 2.85 -8.01
N VAL A 167 2.60 3.08 -6.70
CA VAL A 167 3.00 4.34 -6.06
C VAL A 167 4.24 4.08 -5.24
N THR A 168 5.23 4.96 -5.38
CA THR A 168 6.55 4.77 -4.79
C THR A 168 7.06 6.06 -4.18
N ARG A 169 7.71 5.92 -3.05
CA ARG A 169 8.52 6.96 -2.43
C ARG A 169 9.97 6.73 -2.79
N MET A 170 10.64 7.75 -3.31
CA MET A 170 12.00 7.64 -3.84
C MET A 170 12.88 8.82 -3.44
N THR A 171 14.19 8.59 -3.50
CA THR A 171 15.20 9.64 -3.39
C THR A 171 15.61 10.14 -4.76
N LEU A 172 15.98 11.42 -4.83
CA LEU A 172 16.35 12.09 -6.08
C LEU A 172 17.83 12.53 -6.08
N THR A 173 18.39 12.70 -7.27
CA THR A 173 19.69 13.29 -7.54
C THR A 173 19.66 14.18 -8.80
N GLY A 174 20.80 14.74 -9.20
CA GLY A 174 20.89 15.63 -10.37
C GLY A 174 20.87 17.12 -10.05
N ALA A 175 20.83 17.95 -11.09
CA ALA A 175 20.90 19.41 -10.98
C ALA A 175 19.74 19.99 -10.17
N GLY A 176 20.03 20.90 -9.24
CA GLY A 176 19.03 21.53 -8.38
C GLY A 176 18.47 20.66 -7.25
N VAL A 177 18.89 19.38 -7.17
CA VAL A 177 18.50 18.48 -6.08
C VAL A 177 19.49 18.59 -4.92
N ASN A 178 18.98 18.86 -3.73
CA ASN A 178 19.73 18.98 -2.47
C ASN A 178 18.95 18.33 -1.31
N GLY A 179 19.53 18.30 -0.11
CA GLY A 179 18.93 17.63 1.06
C GLY A 179 17.55 18.17 1.47
N SER A 180 17.13 19.32 0.96
CA SER A 180 15.83 19.93 1.22
C SER A 180 14.74 19.58 0.20
N ASN A 181 15.10 18.98 -0.95
CA ASN A 181 14.17 18.60 -2.02
C ASN A 181 14.51 17.26 -2.71
N ASN A 182 15.25 16.38 -2.05
CA ASN A 182 15.76 15.11 -2.58
C ASN A 182 14.83 13.91 -2.40
N GLU A 183 13.53 14.13 -2.24
CA GLU A 183 12.56 13.06 -1.97
C GLU A 183 11.23 13.37 -2.66
N ALA A 184 10.62 12.36 -3.27
CA ALA A 184 9.31 12.47 -3.92
C ALA A 184 8.46 11.23 -3.70
N ILE A 185 7.14 11.43 -3.73
CA ILE A 185 6.15 10.39 -3.99
C ILE A 185 5.78 10.50 -5.47
N SER A 186 5.81 9.38 -6.19
CA SER A 186 5.45 9.29 -7.60
C SER A 186 4.55 8.09 -7.84
N SER A 187 3.70 8.20 -8.85
CA SER A 187 2.83 7.15 -9.34
C SER A 187 3.19 6.79 -10.77
N GLN A 188 3.10 5.50 -11.09
CA GLN A 188 3.22 5.01 -12.46
C GLN A 188 2.24 5.71 -13.42
N ALA A 189 1.02 6.02 -12.97
CA ALA A 189 -0.04 6.50 -13.86
C ALA A 189 0.02 8.00 -14.14
N PHE A 190 0.46 8.80 -13.16
CA PHE A 190 0.35 10.27 -13.21
C PHE A 190 1.66 11.01 -12.91
N GLY A 191 2.75 10.28 -12.70
CA GLY A 191 4.04 10.87 -12.36
C GLY A 191 4.06 11.41 -10.93
N THR A 192 4.68 12.57 -10.74
CA THR A 192 4.94 13.10 -9.40
C THR A 192 3.65 13.46 -8.66
N VAL A 193 3.47 12.86 -7.49
CA VAL A 193 2.40 13.20 -6.54
C VAL A 193 2.78 14.40 -5.72
N ALA A 194 3.92 14.34 -5.04
CA ALA A 194 4.41 15.40 -4.16
C ALA A 194 5.93 15.30 -4.02
N ARG A 195 6.59 16.43 -3.87
CA ARG A 195 8.04 16.48 -3.66
C ARG A 195 8.38 17.32 -2.44
N LYS A 196 9.33 16.82 -1.65
CA LYS A 196 9.92 17.55 -0.54
C LYS A 196 10.47 18.90 -1.05
N GLY A 197 10.27 19.96 -0.29
CA GLY A 197 10.73 21.30 -0.62
C GLY A 197 9.77 22.11 -1.49
N ASP A 198 8.80 21.48 -2.14
CA ASP A 198 7.78 22.20 -2.91
C ASP A 198 6.77 22.88 -1.98
N GLN A 199 6.23 24.02 -2.42
CA GLN A 199 5.16 24.75 -1.75
C GLN A 199 3.96 23.82 -1.55
N VAL A 200 3.41 23.82 -0.34
CA VAL A 200 2.18 23.10 -0.03
C VAL A 200 0.99 23.88 -0.58
N PRO A 201 0.17 23.30 -1.47
CA PRO A 201 -1.01 23.97 -2.00
C PRO A 201 -2.02 24.31 -0.89
N GLY A 202 -2.54 25.53 -0.93
CA GLY A 202 -3.51 26.03 0.05
C GLY A 202 -2.91 26.53 1.37
N GLU A 203 -1.60 26.35 1.60
CA GLU A 203 -0.91 26.91 2.77
C GLU A 203 -0.29 28.28 2.48
N ALA A 204 0.15 28.98 3.53
CA ALA A 204 0.84 30.25 3.40
C ALA A 204 2.12 30.12 2.54
N SER A 205 2.50 31.22 1.87
CA SER A 205 3.71 31.27 1.06
C SER A 205 4.96 30.92 1.89
N GLY A 206 5.77 29.99 1.37
CA GLY A 206 6.98 29.48 2.03
C GLY A 206 6.73 28.26 2.93
N VAL A 207 5.48 27.81 3.08
CA VAL A 207 5.17 26.53 3.73
C VAL A 207 5.41 25.40 2.73
N VAL A 208 6.32 24.50 3.05
CA VAL A 208 6.77 23.44 2.14
C VAL A 208 6.70 22.06 2.79
N TRP A 209 6.65 21.02 1.95
CA TRP A 209 6.78 19.64 2.38
C TRP A 209 8.19 19.38 2.94
N SER A 210 8.32 19.12 4.23
CA SER A 210 9.62 18.91 4.86
C SER A 210 10.03 17.44 4.92
N ARG A 211 9.06 16.52 4.97
CA ARG A 211 9.29 15.06 5.01
C ARG A 211 7.99 14.31 4.75
N PHE A 212 8.03 13.19 4.03
CA PHE A 212 6.90 12.26 3.99
C PHE A 212 7.01 11.22 5.11
N LEU A 213 5.90 10.97 5.81
CA LEU A 213 5.82 10.03 6.93
C LEU A 213 5.13 8.74 6.51
N GLY A 214 4.16 8.82 5.60
CA GLY A 214 3.53 7.66 4.99
C GLY A 214 2.70 8.02 3.77
N PHE A 215 2.35 7.00 2.99
CA PHE A 215 1.47 7.14 1.83
C PHE A 215 0.68 5.85 1.59
N TRP A 216 -0.52 6.02 1.07
CA TRP A 216 -1.46 4.96 0.75
C TRP A 216 -2.07 5.32 -0.60
N PRO A 217 -1.80 4.53 -1.64
CA PRO A 217 -2.50 4.76 -2.87
C PRO A 217 -3.98 4.36 -2.65
N VAL A 218 -4.90 5.04 -3.32
CA VAL A 218 -6.36 4.83 -3.18
C VAL A 218 -6.97 4.80 -4.57
N SER A 219 -7.80 3.80 -4.85
CA SER A 219 -8.41 3.63 -6.17
C SER A 219 -7.33 3.56 -7.28
N VAL A 220 -7.60 4.10 -8.47
CA VAL A 220 -6.67 4.13 -9.61
C VAL A 220 -5.93 5.46 -9.78
N ASP A 221 -6.41 6.52 -9.13
CA ASP A 221 -6.08 7.91 -9.47
C ASP A 221 -5.98 8.83 -8.24
N ARG A 222 -5.81 8.26 -7.04
CA ARG A 222 -5.69 9.03 -5.80
C ARG A 222 -4.57 8.49 -4.93
N VAL A 223 -4.00 9.38 -4.11
CA VAL A 223 -2.99 9.02 -3.11
C VAL A 223 -3.23 9.81 -1.83
N ILE A 224 -3.47 9.10 -0.72
CA ILE A 224 -3.39 9.70 0.60
C ILE A 224 -1.92 9.71 1.03
N PHE A 225 -1.44 10.81 1.59
CA PHE A 225 -0.11 10.86 2.20
C PHE A 225 -0.06 11.74 3.44
N LEU A 226 0.73 11.29 4.41
CA LEU A 226 1.01 11.99 5.65
C LEU A 226 2.36 12.68 5.51
N ALA A 227 2.40 13.99 5.69
CA ALA A 227 3.61 14.79 5.54
C ALA A 227 3.87 15.67 6.76
N LYS A 228 5.15 15.95 7.00
CA LYS A 228 5.57 17.08 7.82
C LYS A 228 5.70 18.34 6.97
N LEU A 229 5.37 19.46 7.60
CA LEU A 229 5.45 20.80 7.04
C LEU A 229 6.65 21.54 7.65
N ARG A 230 7.08 22.61 7.00
CA ARG A 230 7.97 23.64 7.57
C ARG A 230 7.72 24.96 6.85
N GLY A 231 7.99 26.07 7.51
CA GLY A 231 7.86 27.40 6.92
C GLY A 231 7.27 28.41 7.90
N PRO A 232 6.92 29.61 7.44
CA PRO A 232 6.28 30.64 8.27
C PRO A 232 4.99 30.10 8.92
N GLY A 233 4.81 30.35 10.21
CA GLY A 233 3.61 29.92 10.96
C GLY A 233 3.53 28.42 11.28
N VAL A 234 4.45 27.60 10.79
CA VAL A 234 4.54 26.18 11.16
C VAL A 234 5.39 26.02 12.42
N SER A 235 4.81 25.35 13.41
CA SER A 235 5.37 25.04 14.72
C SER A 235 5.15 23.56 15.05
N GLY A 236 5.74 23.03 16.11
CA GLY A 236 5.52 21.64 16.52
C GLY A 236 4.09 21.30 16.98
N ARG A 237 3.14 22.24 16.93
CA ARG A 237 1.71 22.00 17.19
C ARG A 237 0.87 21.86 15.91
N ASN A 238 1.48 22.14 14.76
CA ASN A 238 0.82 22.23 13.47
C ASN A 238 1.81 21.89 12.34
N ASP A 239 2.74 20.95 12.59
CA ASP A 239 3.80 20.56 11.64
C ASP A 239 3.51 19.26 10.91
N CYS A 240 2.34 18.64 11.12
CA CYS A 240 1.94 17.43 10.41
C CYS A 240 0.52 17.55 9.86
N ALA A 241 0.33 17.02 8.64
CA ALA A 241 -0.97 16.97 8.01
C ALA A 241 -1.11 15.81 7.01
N LEU A 242 -2.35 15.37 6.87
CA LEU A 242 -2.81 14.33 5.97
C LEU A 242 -3.45 14.99 4.75
N TYR A 243 -2.97 14.62 3.57
CA TYR A 243 -3.46 15.13 2.30
C TYR A 243 -3.94 14.00 1.42
N LEU A 244 -4.90 14.33 0.56
CA LEU A 244 -5.35 13.53 -0.57
C LEU A 244 -4.92 14.24 -1.85
N TRP A 245 -4.07 13.59 -2.63
CA TRP A 245 -3.88 13.92 -4.04
C TRP A 245 -5.06 13.34 -4.83
N GLN A 246 -5.79 14.22 -5.51
CA GLN A 246 -7.08 13.93 -6.12
C GLN A 246 -6.96 13.58 -7.62
N GLU A 247 -8.03 13.06 -8.17
CA GLU A 247 -8.18 12.68 -9.58
C GLU A 247 -7.95 13.83 -10.58
N ASP A 248 -8.19 15.08 -10.14
CA ASP A 248 -7.95 16.31 -10.91
C ASP A 248 -6.55 16.89 -10.69
N GLN A 249 -5.65 16.12 -10.06
CA GLN A 249 -4.29 16.50 -9.67
C GLN A 249 -4.22 17.65 -8.65
N SER A 250 -5.35 18.01 -8.03
CA SER A 250 -5.38 18.95 -6.92
C SER A 250 -5.11 18.25 -5.59
N TYR A 251 -4.91 19.06 -4.54
CA TYR A 251 -4.69 18.57 -3.19
C TYR A 251 -5.86 18.97 -2.29
N LEU A 252 -6.39 17.99 -1.57
CA LEU A 252 -7.31 18.21 -0.47
C LEU A 252 -6.58 17.94 0.85
N LYS A 253 -6.56 18.93 1.73
CA LYS A 253 -6.12 18.74 3.11
C LYS A 253 -7.22 17.99 3.87
N LEU A 254 -6.96 16.76 4.25
CA LEU A 254 -7.92 15.92 4.99
C LEU A 254 -7.90 16.24 6.48
N LEU A 255 -6.71 16.41 7.06
CA LEU A 255 -6.55 16.66 8.49
C LEU A 255 -5.23 17.36 8.77
N HIS A 256 -5.21 18.36 9.65
CA HIS A 256 -4.00 19.06 10.07
C HIS A 256 -3.88 19.10 11.59
N GLU A 257 -2.67 18.99 12.11
CA GLU A 257 -2.44 19.26 13.54
C GLU A 257 -2.81 20.72 13.88
N GLY A 258 -3.53 20.90 14.97
CA GLY A 258 -4.13 22.18 15.35
C GLY A 258 -5.56 22.39 14.83
N ASP A 259 -6.03 21.62 13.85
CA ASP A 259 -7.41 21.73 13.37
C ASP A 259 -8.41 21.43 14.50
N PRO A 260 -9.50 22.20 14.62
CA PRO A 260 -10.55 21.90 15.59
C PRO A 260 -11.26 20.60 15.22
N ILE A 261 -11.53 19.78 16.22
CA ILE A 261 -12.45 18.64 16.13
C ILE A 261 -13.79 19.14 16.63
N CYS A 262 -14.77 19.29 15.73
CA CYS A 262 -16.12 19.74 16.08
C CYS A 262 -16.81 18.72 17.00
N ASP A 263 -16.69 18.92 18.30
CA ASP A 263 -17.28 18.17 19.41
C ASP A 263 -17.71 19.18 20.51
N CYS A 264 -18.30 18.73 21.62
CA CYS A 264 -18.87 19.61 22.67
C CYS A 264 -17.88 20.63 23.27
N ASP A 265 -16.57 20.37 23.15
CA ASP A 265 -15.49 21.21 23.71
C ASP A 265 -14.53 21.77 22.62
N CYS A 266 -14.87 21.57 21.33
CA CYS A 266 -14.06 21.95 20.15
C CYS A 266 -12.53 21.77 20.29
N PRO A 267 -12.04 20.62 20.78
CA PRO A 267 -10.61 20.47 21.04
C PRO A 267 -9.82 20.30 19.72
N SER A 268 -8.54 20.64 19.71
CA SER A 268 -7.71 20.60 18.50
C SER A 268 -6.93 19.31 18.34
N VAL A 269 -6.78 18.82 17.11
CA VAL A 269 -5.89 17.71 16.75
C VAL A 269 -4.49 18.00 17.31
N GLY A 270 -4.01 17.15 18.22
CA GLY A 270 -2.70 17.30 18.85
C GLY A 270 -1.59 16.68 18.04
N ALA A 271 -1.73 15.39 17.71
CA ALA A 271 -0.79 14.65 16.88
C ALA A 271 -1.52 13.59 16.06
N ILE A 272 -1.14 13.43 14.79
CA ILE A 272 -1.62 12.32 13.96
C ILE A 272 -0.81 11.07 14.31
N GLN A 273 -1.40 10.15 15.09
CA GLN A 273 -0.68 9.01 15.66
C GLN A 273 -0.59 7.84 14.67
N ARG A 274 -1.70 7.55 14.00
CA ARG A 274 -1.83 6.48 13.01
C ARG A 274 -2.82 6.87 11.93
N VAL A 275 -2.55 6.40 10.73
CA VAL A 275 -3.44 6.45 9.57
C VAL A 275 -3.46 5.04 9.01
N ASP A 276 -4.65 4.57 8.66
CA ASP A 276 -4.79 3.38 7.85
C ASP A 276 -5.86 3.60 6.79
N VAL A 277 -5.67 2.99 5.64
CA VAL A 277 -6.46 3.27 4.44
C VAL A 277 -6.74 1.95 3.74
N ASN A 278 -8.02 1.69 3.46
CA ASN A 278 -8.37 0.64 2.54
C ASN A 278 -8.14 1.16 1.11
N PRO A 279 -7.21 0.57 0.36
CA PRO A 279 -6.87 1.11 -0.96
C PRO A 279 -7.95 0.85 -2.03
N VAL A 280 -8.88 -0.09 -1.77
CA VAL A 280 -9.97 -0.46 -2.68
C VAL A 280 -11.19 0.42 -2.44
N SER A 281 -11.72 0.42 -1.21
CA SER A 281 -12.94 1.19 -0.87
C SER A 281 -12.68 2.69 -0.74
N GLY A 282 -11.44 3.09 -0.44
CA GLY A 282 -11.08 4.48 -0.15
C GLY A 282 -11.43 4.93 1.27
N ASP A 283 -12.04 4.05 2.07
CA ASP A 283 -12.23 4.30 3.49
C ASP A 283 -10.88 4.44 4.20
N TYR A 284 -10.81 5.37 5.13
CA TYR A 284 -9.62 5.56 5.94
C TYR A 284 -9.96 5.95 7.36
N VAL A 285 -9.04 5.62 8.26
CA VAL A 285 -9.11 5.95 9.68
C VAL A 285 -7.88 6.71 10.11
N VAL A 286 -8.09 7.64 11.04
CA VAL A 286 -7.03 8.43 11.64
C VAL A 286 -7.18 8.40 13.15
N LEU A 287 -6.18 7.84 13.83
CA LEU A 287 -6.08 7.92 15.28
C LEU A 287 -5.24 9.15 15.63
N THR A 288 -5.80 10.06 16.42
CA THR A 288 -5.14 11.29 16.83
C THR A 288 -5.05 11.43 18.35
N SER A 289 -3.99 12.07 18.82
CA SER A 289 -4.03 12.71 20.14
C SER A 289 -4.80 14.02 20.01
N VAL A 290 -5.37 14.47 21.12
CA VAL A 290 -6.17 15.70 21.13
C VAL A 290 -5.74 16.63 22.25
N THR A 291 -5.74 17.94 21.97
CA THR A 291 -5.30 19.01 22.86
C THR A 291 -6.39 20.06 23.07
N GLY A 292 -6.25 20.90 24.09
CA GLY A 292 -7.24 21.95 24.42
C GLY A 292 -8.46 21.47 25.22
N GLY A 293 -8.66 20.16 25.40
CA GLY A 293 -9.75 19.57 26.20
C GLY A 293 -9.30 18.85 27.48
N ASP A 294 -10.23 18.13 28.11
CA ASP A 294 -9.96 17.28 29.28
C ASP A 294 -8.91 16.20 28.93
N ARG A 295 -7.92 16.01 29.82
CA ARG A 295 -6.89 14.96 29.70
C ARG A 295 -7.48 13.55 29.65
N LYS A 296 -8.66 13.34 30.22
CA LYS A 296 -9.41 12.08 30.11
C LYS A 296 -9.99 11.85 28.71
N LYS A 297 -10.06 12.89 27.86
CA LYS A 297 -10.56 12.83 26.48
C LYS A 297 -9.49 13.17 25.44
N ASN A 298 -8.22 12.88 25.70
CA ASN A 298 -7.08 13.30 24.88
C ASN A 298 -6.75 12.41 23.66
N GLN A 299 -7.72 11.63 23.17
CA GLN A 299 -7.55 10.80 21.98
C GLN A 299 -8.87 10.70 21.20
N ALA A 300 -8.78 10.68 19.88
CA ALA A 300 -9.91 10.56 18.97
C ALA A 300 -9.60 9.60 17.83
N LEU A 301 -10.62 8.82 17.44
CA LEU A 301 -10.64 8.08 16.19
C LEU A 301 -11.53 8.85 15.22
N LEU A 302 -10.96 9.26 14.09
CA LEU A 302 -11.67 9.87 12.98
C LEU A 302 -11.71 8.88 11.81
N ALA A 303 -12.71 9.00 10.95
CA ALA A 303 -12.81 8.21 9.73
C ALA A 303 -13.46 8.99 8.61
N GLY A 304 -13.03 8.74 7.37
CA GLY A 304 -13.58 9.34 6.16
C GLY A 304 -13.49 8.39 4.97
N ASP A 305 -13.98 8.84 3.82
CA ASP A 305 -13.96 8.12 2.55
C ASP A 305 -13.34 9.03 1.48
N ALA A 306 -12.18 8.64 0.95
CA ALA A 306 -11.48 9.40 -0.08
C ALA A 306 -12.18 9.36 -1.45
N ASN A 307 -13.14 8.45 -1.64
CA ASN A 307 -13.94 8.33 -2.85
C ASN A 307 -15.29 9.07 -2.75
N ALA A 308 -15.68 9.57 -1.58
CA ALA A 308 -16.93 10.31 -1.42
C ALA A 308 -16.91 11.65 -2.17
N GLY A 309 -18.03 12.01 -2.80
CA GLY A 309 -18.18 13.26 -3.55
C GLY A 309 -17.16 13.47 -4.69
N ASP A 310 -17.05 14.72 -5.16
CA ASP A 310 -16.11 15.16 -6.21
C ASP A 310 -14.95 16.03 -5.67
N ALA A 311 -13.91 16.23 -6.48
CA ALA A 311 -12.71 16.98 -6.11
C ALA A 311 -12.93 18.49 -5.83
N THR A 312 -14.08 19.03 -6.23
CA THR A 312 -14.40 20.46 -6.25
C THR A 312 -15.53 20.84 -5.29
N THR A 313 -16.77 20.41 -5.54
CA THR A 313 -17.98 20.88 -4.85
C THR A 313 -18.31 20.06 -3.62
N GLU A 314 -18.17 18.74 -3.71
CA GLU A 314 -18.50 17.79 -2.64
C GLU A 314 -17.27 17.31 -1.86
N LYS A 315 -16.10 17.94 -2.05
CA LYS A 315 -14.84 17.54 -1.39
C LYS A 315 -14.90 17.49 0.14
N PHE A 316 -15.86 18.18 0.76
CA PHE A 316 -16.08 18.13 2.21
C PHE A 316 -16.52 16.73 2.69
N GLN A 317 -17.13 15.92 1.83
CA GLN A 317 -17.51 14.55 2.13
C GLN A 317 -16.28 13.63 2.32
N ARG A 318 -15.13 14.04 1.77
CA ARG A 318 -13.86 13.29 1.89
C ARG A 318 -13.13 13.55 3.20
N VAL A 319 -13.46 14.62 3.93
CA VAL A 319 -12.81 15.02 5.19
C VAL A 319 -13.26 14.09 6.32
N PRO A 320 -12.38 13.68 7.25
CA PRO A 320 -12.73 12.68 8.24
C PRO A 320 -13.58 13.28 9.36
N HIS A 321 -14.49 12.48 9.90
CA HIS A 321 -15.38 12.85 11.00
C HIS A 321 -15.03 12.09 12.27
N LEU A 322 -15.24 12.71 13.44
CA LEU A 322 -15.06 12.08 14.75
C LEU A 322 -16.00 10.87 14.88
N ARG A 323 -15.45 9.69 15.19
CA ARG A 323 -16.21 8.45 15.40
C ARG A 323 -16.20 7.99 16.84
N LEU A 324 -15.02 8.03 17.46
CA LEU A 324 -14.83 7.57 18.82
C LEU A 324 -13.91 8.51 19.58
N ARG A 325 -14.21 8.69 20.87
CA ARG A 325 -13.44 9.56 21.76
C ARG A 325 -13.05 8.78 23.01
N LYS A 326 -11.82 9.00 23.47
CA LYS A 326 -11.44 8.58 24.82
C LYS A 326 -12.37 9.23 25.85
N GLY A 327 -12.77 8.46 26.86
CA GLY A 327 -13.75 8.85 27.87
C GLY A 327 -15.20 8.58 27.49
N THR A 328 -15.50 8.24 26.23
CA THR A 328 -16.84 7.78 25.85
C THR A 328 -17.17 6.51 26.63
N LEU A 329 -18.38 6.46 27.20
CA LEU A 329 -18.91 5.30 27.90
C LEU A 329 -19.29 4.22 26.89
N HIS A 330 -18.83 3.01 27.13
CA HIS A 330 -19.15 1.82 26.35
C HIS A 330 -19.84 0.79 27.22
N ALA A 331 -20.81 0.07 26.68
CA ALA A 331 -21.44 -1.04 27.40
C ALA A 331 -20.40 -2.16 27.56
N ALA A 332 -20.21 -2.65 28.79
CA ALA A 332 -19.29 -3.76 29.02
C ALA A 332 -19.79 -5.04 28.34
N THR A 333 -18.89 -5.78 27.69
CA THR A 333 -19.19 -7.09 27.11
C THR A 333 -19.62 -8.05 28.22
N GLY A 334 -20.92 -8.38 28.30
CA GLY A 334 -21.45 -9.37 29.24
C GLY A 334 -22.39 -8.88 30.36
N GLY A 335 -22.75 -7.59 30.43
CA GLY A 335 -23.90 -7.14 31.24
C GLY A 335 -23.73 -5.91 32.14
N ALA A 336 -24.90 -5.34 32.48
CA ALA A 336 -25.23 -4.21 33.37
C ALA A 336 -24.09 -3.28 33.85
N GLY A 337 -23.46 -2.57 32.92
CA GLY A 337 -22.54 -1.48 33.26
C GLY A 337 -22.06 -0.73 32.03
N THR A 338 -21.65 0.53 32.24
CA THR A 338 -20.88 1.28 31.26
C THR A 338 -19.50 1.57 31.81
N THR A 339 -18.48 1.46 30.96
CA THR A 339 -17.09 1.73 31.31
C THR A 339 -16.51 2.73 30.32
N GLY A 340 -15.70 3.67 30.80
CA GLY A 340 -15.09 4.70 29.97
C GLY A 340 -13.95 4.12 29.13
N ILE A 341 -13.83 4.57 27.87
CA ILE A 341 -12.67 4.27 27.04
C ILE A 341 -11.44 4.98 27.61
N ARG A 342 -10.43 4.23 28.01
CA ARG A 342 -9.18 4.76 28.58
C ARG A 342 -8.11 5.01 27.52
N SER A 343 -8.02 4.16 26.50
CA SER A 343 -7.12 4.35 25.36
C SER A 343 -7.54 3.52 24.16
N MET A 344 -7.14 3.97 22.98
CA MET A 344 -7.35 3.32 21.70
C MET A 344 -6.01 3.08 21.00
N SER A 345 -5.91 2.01 20.22
CA SER A 345 -4.74 1.73 19.37
C SER A 345 -5.14 0.97 18.11
N LEU A 346 -4.46 1.27 17.01
CA LEU A 346 -4.56 0.55 15.74
C LEU A 346 -3.29 -0.27 15.53
N ALA A 347 -3.43 -1.42 14.84
CA ALA A 347 -2.28 -2.19 14.41
C ALA A 347 -1.39 -1.33 13.49
N PRO A 348 -0.05 -1.49 13.54
CA PRO A 348 0.83 -0.81 12.60
C PRO A 348 0.65 -1.41 11.20
N THR A 349 0.30 -0.58 10.21
CA THR A 349 0.01 -1.02 8.84
C THR A 349 0.97 -0.48 7.79
N THR A 350 1.90 0.40 8.19
CA THR A 350 2.91 0.98 7.31
C THR A 350 4.27 0.32 7.50
N ASP A 351 5.01 0.20 6.40
CA ASP A 351 6.41 -0.24 6.45
C ASP A 351 7.33 0.88 6.96
N ARG A 352 8.62 0.56 7.10
CA ARG A 352 9.64 1.52 7.55
C ARG A 352 9.81 2.71 6.59
N GLY A 353 9.49 2.53 5.30
CA GLY A 353 9.51 3.58 4.29
C GLY A 353 8.21 4.41 4.25
N GLY A 354 7.19 4.02 5.02
CA GLY A 354 5.90 4.69 5.15
C GLY A 354 4.84 4.23 4.16
N ALA A 355 5.11 3.24 3.31
CA ALA A 355 4.09 2.69 2.42
C ALA A 355 3.07 1.88 3.23
N GLY A 356 1.79 2.20 3.08
CA GLY A 356 0.67 1.35 3.50
C GLY A 356 0.08 0.55 2.33
N GLY A 357 -0.92 -0.29 2.61
CA GLY A 357 -1.59 -1.08 1.57
C GLY A 357 -0.71 -2.16 0.91
N LYS A 358 0.38 -2.59 1.56
CA LYS A 358 1.36 -3.53 0.98
C LYS A 358 0.93 -5.01 1.02
N GLY A 359 -0.35 -5.29 1.27
CA GLY A 359 -0.81 -6.64 1.67
C GLY A 359 -0.43 -7.01 3.11
N LEU A 360 0.05 -6.05 3.91
CA LEU A 360 0.18 -6.23 5.37
C LEU A 360 -1.21 -6.17 6.02
N GLY A 361 -1.35 -6.79 7.20
CA GLY A 361 -2.59 -6.70 7.97
C GLY A 361 -3.02 -5.25 8.17
N GLN A 362 -4.23 -4.93 7.75
CA GLN A 362 -4.84 -3.62 7.88
C GLN A 362 -5.81 -3.60 9.05
N ALA A 363 -5.97 -2.45 9.69
CA ALA A 363 -7.01 -2.20 10.67
C ALA A 363 -8.37 -1.97 10.01
N ILE A 364 -8.44 -1.78 8.68
CA ILE A 364 -9.68 -1.57 7.93
C ILE A 364 -9.83 -2.60 6.80
N ASN A 365 -10.98 -3.28 6.71
CA ASN A 365 -11.28 -4.23 5.63
C ASN A 365 -11.90 -3.53 4.40
N ASP A 366 -12.18 -4.31 3.34
CA ASP A 366 -12.74 -3.84 2.07
C ASP A 366 -14.20 -3.39 2.15
N GLN A 367 -14.90 -3.70 3.26
CA GLN A 367 -16.21 -3.14 3.57
C GLN A 367 -16.12 -1.86 4.41
N GLY A 368 -14.92 -1.43 4.80
CA GLY A 368 -14.73 -0.26 5.67
C GLY A 368 -14.95 -0.55 7.17
N GLU A 369 -15.06 -1.81 7.58
CA GLU A 369 -15.08 -2.18 8.99
C GLU A 369 -13.68 -2.05 9.59
N ILE A 370 -13.61 -1.49 10.80
CA ILE A 370 -12.38 -1.17 11.49
C ILE A 370 -12.19 -2.10 12.67
N ALA A 371 -11.02 -2.72 12.78
CA ALA A 371 -10.55 -3.40 13.97
C ALA A 371 -9.69 -2.46 14.84
N ILE A 372 -10.14 -2.19 16.07
CA ILE A 372 -9.46 -1.31 17.01
C ILE A 372 -9.27 -1.99 18.36
N CYS A 373 -8.08 -1.84 18.95
CA CYS A 373 -7.82 -2.30 20.31
C CYS A 373 -8.13 -1.18 21.29
N ILE A 374 -9.08 -1.44 22.19
CA ILE A 374 -9.55 -0.52 23.21
C ILE A 374 -9.13 -1.04 24.59
N THR A 375 -8.66 -0.13 25.43
CA THR A 375 -8.52 -0.36 26.88
C THR A 375 -9.55 0.49 27.60
N PHE A 376 -10.27 -0.10 28.54
CA PHE A 376 -11.29 0.58 29.35
C PHE A 376 -10.74 1.01 30.72
N ASP A 377 -11.53 1.77 31.47
CA ASP A 377 -11.13 2.30 32.79
C ASP A 377 -10.94 1.19 33.86
N ASP A 378 -11.68 0.10 33.75
CA ASP A 378 -11.51 -1.13 34.54
C ASP A 378 -10.29 -1.97 34.13
N ARG A 379 -9.55 -1.51 33.11
CA ARG A 379 -8.36 -2.14 32.51
C ARG A 379 -8.64 -3.36 31.63
N ALA A 380 -9.91 -3.68 31.34
CA ALA A 380 -10.24 -4.63 30.30
C ALA A 380 -9.67 -4.17 28.95
N LYS A 381 -9.22 -5.13 28.14
CA LYS A 381 -8.72 -4.90 26.78
C LYS A 381 -9.54 -5.73 25.82
N GLU A 382 -10.11 -5.07 24.82
CA GLU A 382 -10.95 -5.70 23.83
C GLU A 382 -10.52 -5.25 22.43
N VAL A 383 -10.65 -6.16 21.46
CA VAL A 383 -10.61 -5.81 20.03
C VAL A 383 -12.04 -5.64 19.60
N LEU A 384 -12.40 -4.43 19.21
CA LEU A 384 -13.73 -4.14 18.66
C LEU A 384 -13.62 -4.06 17.15
N THR A 385 -14.63 -4.60 16.47
CA THR A 385 -14.82 -4.48 15.02
C THR A 385 -16.12 -3.76 14.74
N GLY A 386 -16.15 -2.90 13.73
CA GLY A 386 -17.40 -2.29 13.27
C GLY A 386 -17.19 -1.15 12.29
N TYR A 387 -18.29 -0.60 11.80
CA TYR A 387 -18.25 0.50 10.85
C TYR A 387 -17.98 1.84 11.54
N PRO A 388 -17.18 2.72 10.93
CA PRO A 388 -17.03 4.09 11.40
C PRO A 388 -18.31 4.91 11.20
N TYR A 389 -19.15 4.55 10.23
CA TYR A 389 -20.34 5.32 9.88
C TYR A 389 -21.46 5.05 10.90
N PRO A 390 -22.13 6.10 11.44
CA PRO A 390 -23.48 5.88 11.91
C PRO A 390 -24.25 5.35 10.70
N ILE A 391 -24.97 4.26 10.89
CA ILE A 391 -26.08 3.85 10.01
C ILE A 391 -26.81 5.14 9.69
N SER A 392 -26.88 5.50 8.40
CA SER A 392 -27.20 6.85 7.89
C SER A 392 -28.15 7.63 8.80
N PRO A 393 -27.94 8.95 9.01
CA PRO A 393 -28.98 9.75 9.63
C PRO A 393 -30.29 9.52 8.85
N PRO A 394 -31.41 9.25 9.54
CA PRO A 394 -32.68 8.91 8.90
C PRO A 394 -33.19 9.99 7.95
#